data_AF-A0AAV8G8E8-F1
#
_entry.id   AF-A0AAV8G8E8-F1
#
_cell.length_a   1.000
_cell.length_b   1.000
_cell.length_c   1.000
_cell.angle_alpha   90.00
_cell.angle_beta   90.00
_cell.angle_gamma   90.00
#
_symmetry.space_group_name_H-M   'P 1'
#
loop_
_entity.id
_entity.type
_entity.pdbx_description
1 polymer ?
#
loop_
_entity_poly.entity_id
_entity_poly.type
_entity_poly.pdbx_seq_one_letter_code
_entity_poly.pdbx_strand_id
1 'polypeptide(L)'
;MDDANATVMAEEPPGTEQQVAGAGILLQISMLVLAFVLGHALRRKRIYYLPEASASLLIGLLVGGLANVSNRESNIRAWFNFHEEFFFLFLLPPIILYPFSRKYLSPNPFFSNFGAIITFAILGTFIASIVTGLLVYLGGLTFLMYRLPLVECLMFGALISATDPVTVLSIFQELGCDVNLYALVFGESVLNDAMAISLYRTMAYVSISHTSGNFFRLVLEFLGTFVGSLSSGVGIGFTSAIISSELLSSILI
;
A
#
# COMPACT_ATOMS: atom_id res chain seq x y z
N MET A 1 -21.25 17.65 59.68
CA MET A 1 -22.25 16.62 59.36
C MET A 1 -22.76 16.84 57.95
N ASP A 2 -22.08 16.46 56.89
CA ASP A 2 -20.71 15.95 56.67
C ASP A 2 -20.46 15.96 55.15
N ASP A 3 -19.20 16.22 54.79
CA ASP A 3 -18.43 15.70 53.65
C ASP A 3 -19.00 15.79 52.22
N ALA A 4 -18.42 16.61 51.34
CA ALA A 4 -17.17 16.33 50.61
C ALA A 4 -17.29 15.13 49.63
N ASN A 5 -17.55 15.44 48.36
CA ASN A 5 -16.89 14.84 47.19
C ASN A 5 -17.48 15.51 45.94
N ALA A 6 -16.87 16.55 45.38
CA ALA A 6 -15.73 16.39 44.49
C ALA A 6 -15.87 15.10 43.68
N THR A 7 -16.66 15.16 42.61
CA THR A 7 -16.52 14.24 41.48
C THR A 7 -15.12 14.47 40.92
N VAL A 8 -14.17 13.77 41.50
CA VAL A 8 -12.81 13.57 41.00
C VAL A 8 -12.97 13.13 39.56
N MET A 9 -12.58 13.99 38.62
CA MET A 9 -12.19 13.54 37.30
C MET A 9 -11.05 12.56 37.54
N ALA A 10 -11.34 11.27 37.40
CA ALA A 10 -10.29 10.27 37.37
C ALA A 10 -9.48 10.50 36.10
N GLU A 11 -8.48 11.37 36.18
CA GLU A 11 -7.34 11.32 35.29
C GLU A 11 -6.77 9.90 35.40
N GLU A 12 -6.82 9.13 34.31
CA GLU A 12 -6.04 7.91 34.21
C GLU A 12 -4.55 8.26 34.43
N PRO A 13 -3.80 7.46 35.20
CA PRO A 13 -2.43 7.80 35.53
C PRO A 13 -1.58 7.90 34.25
N PRO A 14 -0.66 8.87 34.15
CA PRO A 14 0.15 9.17 32.95
C PRO A 14 1.21 8.10 32.61
N GLY A 15 1.00 6.85 33.01
CA GLY A 15 1.86 5.70 32.73
C GLY A 15 1.12 4.50 32.11
N THR A 16 -0.22 4.46 32.14
CA THR A 16 -0.99 3.39 31.50
C THR A 16 -0.97 3.52 29.98
N GLU A 17 -1.02 4.75 29.43
CA GLU A 17 -0.96 4.98 27.98
C GLU A 17 0.40 4.59 27.37
N GLN A 18 1.54 4.96 27.98
CA GLN A 18 2.85 4.52 27.46
C GLN A 18 3.05 3.01 27.58
N GLN A 19 2.51 2.36 28.62
CA GLN A 19 2.59 0.91 28.76
C GLN A 19 1.74 0.19 27.71
N VAL A 20 0.56 0.72 27.41
CA VAL A 20 -0.33 0.22 26.35
C VAL A 20 0.30 0.40 24.96
N ALA A 21 0.89 1.56 24.68
CA ALA A 21 1.59 1.81 23.42
C ALA A 21 2.84 0.92 23.26
N GLY A 22 3.66 0.80 24.32
CA GLY A 22 4.85 -0.04 24.32
C GLY A 22 4.52 -1.51 24.08
N ALA A 23 3.44 -2.01 24.67
CA ALA A 23 3.01 -3.38 24.49
C ALA A 23 2.34 -3.64 23.14
N GLY A 24 1.67 -2.65 22.54
CA GLY A 24 1.19 -2.69 21.16
C GLY A 24 2.32 -2.82 20.14
N ILE A 25 3.40 -2.05 20.32
CA ILE A 25 4.61 -2.15 19.49
C ILE A 25 5.28 -3.52 19.64
N LEU A 26 5.41 -4.03 20.89
CA LEU A 26 5.97 -5.36 21.14
C LEU A 26 5.14 -6.45 20.44
N LEU A 27 3.81 -6.34 20.49
CA LEU A 27 2.90 -7.26 19.83
C LEU A 27 3.08 -7.21 18.30
N GLN A 28 3.17 -6.03 17.70
CA GLN A 28 3.41 -5.85 16.26
C GLN A 28 4.76 -6.43 15.82
N ILE A 29 5.83 -6.19 16.58
CA ILE A 29 7.15 -6.77 16.29
C ILE A 29 7.09 -8.30 16.41
N SER A 30 6.42 -8.84 17.44
CA SER A 30 6.27 -10.28 17.61
C SER A 30 5.48 -10.94 16.45
N MET A 31 4.44 -10.26 15.95
CA MET A 31 3.69 -10.66 14.76
C MET A 31 4.57 -10.67 13.52
N LEU A 32 5.40 -9.64 13.34
CA LEU A 32 6.33 -9.54 12.21
C LEU A 32 7.38 -10.66 12.24
N VAL A 33 7.98 -10.92 13.41
CA VAL A 33 8.95 -12.00 13.61
C VAL A 33 8.30 -13.36 13.37
N LEU A 34 7.07 -13.57 13.88
CA LEU A 34 6.32 -14.80 13.64
C LEU A 34 6.04 -15.01 12.15
N ALA A 35 5.59 -13.96 11.44
CA ALA A 35 5.36 -13.99 10.00
C ALA A 35 6.65 -14.33 9.23
N PHE A 36 7.78 -13.74 9.61
CA PHE A 36 9.08 -14.03 9.00
C PHE A 36 9.55 -15.47 9.25
N VAL A 37 9.44 -15.96 10.49
CA VAL A 37 9.82 -17.34 10.86
C VAL A 37 8.95 -18.35 10.13
N LEU A 38 7.65 -18.11 10.02
CA LEU A 38 6.73 -18.96 9.26
C LEU A 38 7.01 -18.90 7.76
N GLY A 39 7.25 -17.71 7.20
CA GLY A 39 7.68 -17.53 5.81
C GLY A 39 8.94 -18.35 5.49
N HIS A 40 9.94 -18.27 6.37
CA HIS A 40 11.17 -19.06 6.26
C HIS A 40 10.90 -20.57 6.41
N ALA A 41 10.04 -20.99 7.34
CA ALA A 41 9.69 -22.38 7.54
C ALA A 41 8.92 -22.98 6.34
N LEU A 42 7.99 -22.23 5.75
CA LEU A 42 7.28 -22.62 4.52
C LEU A 42 8.25 -22.79 3.35
N ARG A 43 9.20 -21.86 3.21
CA ARG A 43 10.25 -21.92 2.19
C ARG A 43 11.14 -23.16 2.37
N ARG A 44 11.54 -23.46 3.61
CA ARG A 44 12.31 -24.67 3.93
C ARG A 44 11.54 -25.96 3.62
N LYS A 45 10.22 -25.96 3.80
CA LYS A 45 9.34 -27.10 3.49
C LYS A 45 8.95 -27.21 2.01
N ARG A 46 9.50 -26.38 1.10
CA ARG A 46 9.25 -26.43 -0.35
C ARG A 46 7.76 -26.33 -0.73
N ILE A 47 6.94 -25.65 0.09
CA ILE A 47 5.52 -25.44 -0.23
C ILE A 47 5.41 -24.23 -1.15
N TYR A 48 5.41 -24.45 -2.47
CA TYR A 48 5.36 -23.38 -3.48
C TYR A 48 3.96 -22.81 -3.74
N TYR A 49 2.90 -23.43 -3.20
CA TYR A 49 1.52 -23.00 -3.44
C TYR A 49 1.09 -21.75 -2.65
N LEU A 50 1.85 -21.36 -1.61
CA LEU A 50 1.55 -20.21 -0.75
C LEU A 50 2.74 -19.25 -0.74
N PRO A 51 2.64 -18.10 -1.44
CA PRO A 51 3.61 -17.01 -1.30
C PRO A 51 3.70 -16.56 0.16
N GLU A 52 4.89 -16.11 0.56
CA GLU A 52 5.15 -15.63 1.94
C GLU A 52 4.17 -14.53 2.37
N ALA A 53 3.88 -13.59 1.47
CA ALA A 53 2.92 -12.50 1.70
C ALA A 53 1.48 -13.02 1.92
N SER A 54 1.07 -14.06 1.19
CA SER A 54 -0.25 -14.67 1.38
C SER A 54 -0.34 -15.41 2.72
N ALA A 55 0.74 -16.08 3.13
CA ALA A 55 0.80 -16.75 4.42
C ALA A 55 0.77 -15.75 5.59
N SER A 56 1.51 -14.65 5.51
CA SER A 56 1.50 -13.60 6.53
C SER A 56 0.13 -12.90 6.63
N LEU A 57 -0.53 -12.64 5.49
CA LEU A 57 -1.90 -12.11 5.46
C LEU A 57 -2.89 -13.05 6.15
N LEU A 58 -2.82 -14.36 5.87
CA LEU A 58 -3.70 -15.35 6.51
C LEU A 58 -3.47 -15.42 8.02
N ILE A 59 -2.22 -15.33 8.48
CA ILE A 59 -1.90 -15.29 9.91
C ILE A 59 -2.49 -14.02 10.54
N GLY A 60 -2.28 -12.86 9.92
CA GLY A 60 -2.86 -11.59 10.37
C GLY A 60 -4.39 -11.65 10.46
N LEU A 61 -5.04 -12.26 9.47
CA LEU A 61 -6.49 -12.49 9.45
C LEU A 61 -6.94 -13.43 10.58
N LEU A 62 -6.23 -14.53 10.81
CA LEU A 62 -6.55 -15.48 11.88
C LEU A 62 -6.38 -14.85 13.26
N VAL A 63 -5.26 -14.16 13.50
CA VAL A 63 -5.00 -13.45 14.75
C VAL A 63 -6.03 -12.35 14.97
N GLY A 64 -6.30 -11.52 13.95
CA GLY A 64 -7.29 -10.45 14.02
C GLY A 64 -8.70 -10.99 14.25
N GLY A 65 -9.05 -12.12 13.62
CA GLY A 65 -10.31 -12.83 13.84
C GLY A 65 -10.43 -13.37 15.27
N LEU A 66 -9.39 -14.03 15.79
CA LEU A 66 -9.34 -14.50 17.17
C LEU A 66 -9.44 -13.35 18.17
N ALA A 67 -8.76 -12.23 17.92
CA ALA A 67 -8.84 -11.03 18.74
C ALA A 67 -10.26 -10.43 18.74
N ASN A 68 -10.96 -10.44 17.60
CA ASN A 68 -12.33 -9.94 17.50
C ASN A 68 -13.34 -10.84 18.24
N VAL A 69 -13.20 -12.17 18.12
CA VAL A 69 -14.05 -13.14 18.83
C VAL A 69 -13.81 -13.11 20.35
N SER A 70 -12.57 -12.83 20.77
CA SER A 70 -12.19 -12.85 22.18
C SER A 70 -12.81 -11.73 23.03
N ASN A 71 -13.44 -10.70 22.43
CA ASN A 71 -14.28 -9.63 23.02
C ASN A 71 -14.19 -9.36 24.55
N ARG A 72 -12.97 -9.30 25.12
CA ARG A 72 -12.76 -9.26 26.58
C ARG A 72 -11.79 -8.18 27.04
N GLU A 73 -11.77 -7.04 26.34
CA GLU A 73 -11.61 -5.69 26.91
C GLU A 73 -11.32 -4.67 25.80
N SER A 74 -11.87 -3.47 25.94
CA SER A 74 -11.60 -2.29 25.11
C SER A 74 -10.10 -1.98 24.95
N ASN A 75 -9.29 -2.41 25.90
CA ASN A 75 -7.84 -2.23 25.92
C ASN A 75 -7.14 -2.98 24.78
N ILE A 76 -7.53 -4.22 24.46
CA ILE A 76 -6.81 -5.04 23.47
C ILE A 76 -6.84 -4.41 22.07
N ARG A 77 -7.94 -3.75 21.69
CA ARG A 77 -8.06 -3.09 20.38
C ARG A 77 -7.06 -1.94 20.21
N ALA A 78 -6.74 -1.22 21.28
CA ALA A 78 -5.72 -0.17 21.25
C ALA A 78 -4.32 -0.74 21.01
N TRP A 79 -4.05 -1.99 21.43
CA TRP A 79 -2.75 -2.65 21.28
C TRP A 79 -2.55 -3.19 19.86
N PHE A 80 -3.64 -3.42 19.14
CA PHE A 80 -3.63 -3.82 17.73
C PHE A 80 -3.70 -2.65 16.75
N ASN A 81 -3.90 -1.42 17.24
CA ASN A 81 -3.93 -0.25 16.36
C ASN A 81 -2.56 -0.04 15.74
N PHE A 82 -2.51 -0.11 14.42
CA PHE A 82 -1.30 0.04 13.65
C PHE A 82 -0.83 1.49 13.70
N HIS A 83 0.40 1.73 14.16
CA HIS A 83 0.98 3.06 14.11
C HIS A 83 1.55 3.30 12.71
N GLU A 84 0.76 3.99 11.88
CA GLU A 84 1.13 4.33 10.50
C GLU A 84 2.48 5.06 10.41
N GLU A 85 2.80 5.92 11.39
CA GLU A 85 4.09 6.63 11.47
C GLU A 85 5.28 5.67 11.58
N PHE A 86 5.18 4.61 12.39
CA PHE A 86 6.24 3.62 12.51
C PHE A 86 6.44 2.87 11.18
N PHE A 87 5.34 2.53 10.50
CA PHE A 87 5.41 1.90 9.19
C PHE A 87 6.06 2.81 8.14
N PHE A 88 5.61 4.05 8.02
CA PHE A 88 6.12 5.00 7.03
C PHE A 88 7.57 5.43 7.31
N LEU A 89 7.98 5.54 8.58
CA LEU A 89 9.30 6.05 8.95
C LEU A 89 10.36 4.95 9.08
N PHE A 90 9.98 3.73 9.50
CA PHE A 90 10.95 2.64 9.75
C PHE A 90 10.84 1.46 8.79
N LEU A 91 9.64 1.05 8.36
CA LEU A 91 9.46 -0.13 7.50
C LEU A 91 9.51 0.21 6.01
N LEU A 92 8.84 1.29 5.60
CA LEU A 92 8.68 1.67 4.21
C LEU A 92 10.01 2.07 3.53
N PRO A 93 10.94 2.83 4.16
CA PRO A 93 12.19 3.20 3.51
C PRO A 93 13.07 1.99 3.15
N PRO A 94 13.33 1.01 4.06
CA PRO A 94 14.05 -0.20 3.69
C PRO A 94 13.35 -1.03 2.59
N ILE A 95 12.01 -1.16 2.63
CA ILE A 95 11.26 -1.95 1.66
C ILE A 95 11.38 -1.35 0.25
N ILE A 96 11.22 -0.03 0.11
CA ILE A 96 11.29 0.65 -1.18
C ILE A 96 12.74 0.78 -1.66
N LEU A 97 13.71 1.07 -0.79
CA LEU A 97 15.10 1.35 -1.19
C LEU A 97 15.95 0.09 -1.41
N TYR A 98 15.60 -1.04 -0.80
CA TYR A 98 16.38 -2.27 -0.93
C TYR A 98 16.48 -2.80 -2.38
N PRO A 99 15.40 -2.83 -3.18
CA PRO A 99 15.48 -3.15 -4.59
C PRO A 99 16.34 -2.17 -5.41
N PHE A 100 16.35 -0.87 -5.06
CA PHE A 100 17.15 0.17 -5.72
C PHE A 100 18.64 0.06 -5.43
N SER A 101 19.01 -0.36 -4.22
CA SER A 101 20.43 -0.57 -3.83
C SER A 101 21.08 -1.73 -4.59
N ARG A 102 20.27 -2.68 -5.07
CA ARG A 102 20.76 -3.85 -5.79
C ARG A 102 21.09 -3.47 -7.24
N LYS A 103 22.27 -3.90 -7.70
CA LYS A 103 22.86 -3.66 -9.04
C LYS A 103 22.06 -4.21 -10.24
N TYR A 104 20.78 -4.56 -10.06
CA TYR A 104 19.89 -5.11 -11.09
C TYR A 104 19.13 -4.03 -11.86
N LEU A 105 18.99 -2.82 -11.28
CA LEU A 105 18.46 -1.67 -12.00
C LEU A 105 19.60 -0.97 -12.76
N SER A 106 20.13 -1.63 -13.79
CA SER A 106 20.81 -0.85 -14.82
C SER A 106 19.74 0.01 -15.51
N PRO A 107 19.93 1.33 -15.69
CA PRO A 107 18.91 2.18 -16.31
C PRO A 107 18.64 1.81 -17.78
N ASN A 108 19.60 1.17 -18.45
CA ASN A 108 19.52 0.89 -19.89
C ASN A 108 18.31 0.02 -20.30
N PRO A 109 18.01 -1.14 -19.67
CA PRO A 109 16.84 -1.95 -20.01
C PRO A 109 15.50 -1.29 -19.70
N PHE A 110 15.43 -0.47 -18.63
CA PHE A 110 14.22 0.26 -18.25
C PHE A 110 13.83 1.30 -19.30
N PHE A 111 14.79 2.15 -19.70
CA PHE A 111 14.55 3.16 -20.72
C PHE A 111 14.39 2.58 -22.13
N SER A 112 15.01 1.43 -22.42
CA SER A 112 14.83 0.75 -23.71
C SER A 112 13.40 0.20 -23.90
N ASN A 113 12.71 -0.17 -22.81
CA ASN A 113 11.36 -0.75 -22.85
C ASN A 113 10.27 0.23 -22.39
N PHE A 114 10.60 1.52 -22.26
CA PHE A 114 9.74 2.54 -21.66
C PHE A 114 8.36 2.64 -22.31
N GLY A 115 8.27 2.48 -23.64
CA GLY A 115 6.99 2.49 -24.35
C GLY A 115 6.06 1.34 -23.93
N ALA A 116 6.60 0.13 -23.73
CA ALA A 116 5.82 -1.01 -23.25
C ALA A 116 5.38 -0.79 -21.80
N ILE A 117 6.28 -0.28 -20.95
CA ILE A 117 5.99 0.06 -19.56
C ILE A 117 4.81 1.03 -19.46
N ILE A 118 4.86 2.15 -20.19
CA ILE A 118 3.76 3.13 -20.21
C ILE A 118 2.46 2.51 -20.70
N THR A 119 2.53 1.70 -21.76
CA THR A 119 1.33 1.08 -22.34
C THR A 119 0.64 0.18 -21.33
N PHE A 120 1.39 -0.69 -20.64
CA PHE A 120 0.82 -1.57 -19.63
C PHE A 120 0.36 -0.80 -18.38
N ALA A 121 1.15 0.14 -17.88
CA ALA A 121 0.82 0.90 -16.68
C ALA A 121 -0.38 1.85 -16.84
N ILE A 122 -0.54 2.47 -18.01
CA ILE A 122 -1.61 3.43 -18.25
C ILE A 122 -2.84 2.72 -18.80
N LEU A 123 -2.72 2.06 -19.95
CA LEU A 123 -3.87 1.43 -20.60
C LEU A 123 -4.30 0.17 -19.87
N GLY A 124 -3.36 -0.65 -19.40
CA GLY A 124 -3.66 -1.86 -18.65
C GLY A 124 -4.43 -1.55 -17.37
N THR A 125 -3.92 -0.63 -16.55
CA THR A 125 -4.60 -0.18 -15.32
C THR A 125 -5.94 0.46 -15.58
N PHE A 126 -6.05 1.31 -16.60
CA PHE A 126 -7.32 1.94 -16.95
C PHE A 126 -8.38 0.90 -17.30
N ILE A 127 -8.04 -0.05 -18.18
CA ILE A 127 -8.94 -1.13 -18.58
C ILE A 127 -9.28 -2.01 -17.37
N ALA A 128 -8.28 -2.38 -16.56
CA ALA A 128 -8.49 -3.17 -15.35
C ALA A 128 -9.45 -2.48 -14.37
N SER A 129 -9.33 -1.17 -14.20
CA SER A 129 -10.17 -0.37 -13.30
C SER A 129 -11.62 -0.36 -13.76
N ILE A 130 -11.85 -0.12 -15.06
CA ILE A 130 -13.18 -0.08 -15.64
C ILE A 130 -13.83 -1.47 -15.61
N VAL A 131 -13.10 -2.51 -16.03
CA VAL A 131 -13.61 -3.89 -16.06
C VAL A 131 -13.96 -4.36 -14.65
N THR A 132 -13.06 -4.19 -13.69
CA THR A 132 -13.28 -4.61 -12.30
C THR A 132 -14.44 -3.85 -11.67
N GLY A 133 -14.52 -2.53 -11.87
CA GLY A 133 -15.64 -1.73 -11.36
C GLY A 133 -16.98 -2.13 -11.99
N LEU A 134 -17.00 -2.43 -13.28
CA LEU A 134 -18.22 -2.89 -13.95
C LEU A 134 -18.64 -4.28 -13.47
N LEU A 135 -17.70 -5.20 -13.26
CA LEU A 135 -17.99 -6.53 -12.70
C LEU A 135 -18.60 -6.44 -11.31
N VAL A 136 -18.09 -5.57 -10.45
CA VAL A 136 -18.64 -5.32 -9.11
C VAL A 136 -20.05 -4.72 -9.18
N TYR A 137 -20.26 -3.76 -10.09
CA TYR A 137 -21.58 -3.17 -10.32
C TYR A 137 -22.60 -4.22 -10.82
N LEU A 138 -22.21 -5.07 -11.77
CA LEU A 138 -23.05 -6.17 -12.26
C LEU A 138 -23.33 -7.20 -11.16
N GLY A 139 -22.34 -7.53 -10.33
CA GLY A 139 -22.51 -8.39 -9.16
C GLY A 139 -23.50 -7.83 -8.13
N GLY A 140 -23.54 -6.51 -7.97
CA GLY A 140 -24.55 -5.82 -7.16
C GLY A 140 -25.96 -5.86 -7.76
N LEU A 141 -26.08 -5.90 -9.08
CA LEU A 141 -27.37 -6.03 -9.77
C LEU A 141 -27.92 -7.46 -9.71
N THR A 142 -27.06 -8.47 -9.71
CA THR A 142 -27.44 -9.89 -9.63
C THR A 142 -27.61 -10.39 -8.19
N PHE A 143 -27.62 -9.49 -7.20
CA PHE A 143 -27.71 -9.78 -5.76
C PHE A 143 -26.58 -10.69 -5.22
N LEU A 144 -25.48 -10.84 -5.95
CA LEU A 144 -24.31 -11.58 -5.50
C LEU A 144 -23.44 -10.75 -4.53
N MET A 145 -23.51 -9.42 -4.66
CA MET A 145 -22.79 -8.44 -3.84
C MET A 145 -23.72 -7.32 -3.35
N TYR A 146 -23.26 -6.53 -2.37
CA TYR A 146 -23.98 -5.35 -1.92
C TYR A 146 -24.13 -4.34 -3.07
N ARG A 147 -25.32 -3.75 -3.21
CA ARG A 147 -25.64 -2.85 -4.31
C ARG A 147 -25.07 -1.46 -4.04
N LEU A 148 -23.97 -1.13 -4.72
CA LEU A 148 -23.29 0.15 -4.68
C LEU A 148 -23.62 0.98 -5.94
N PRO A 149 -23.57 2.32 -5.87
CA PRO A 149 -23.66 3.16 -7.06
C PRO A 149 -22.45 2.96 -7.98
N LEU A 150 -22.64 3.14 -9.29
CA LEU A 150 -21.62 2.88 -10.31
C LEU A 150 -20.28 3.59 -10.01
N VAL A 151 -20.34 4.82 -9.51
CA VAL A 151 -19.14 5.61 -9.18
C VAL A 151 -18.32 4.96 -8.07
N GLU A 152 -18.97 4.45 -7.01
CA GLU A 152 -18.29 3.73 -5.93
C GLU A 152 -17.70 2.40 -6.41
N CYS A 153 -18.39 1.69 -7.31
CA CYS A 153 -17.82 0.49 -7.94
C CYS A 153 -16.58 0.82 -8.79
N LEU A 154 -16.59 1.92 -9.54
CA LEU A 154 -15.43 2.37 -10.32
C LEU A 154 -14.28 2.86 -9.42
N MET A 155 -14.58 3.49 -8.28
CA MET A 155 -13.59 3.81 -7.25
C MET A 155 -12.93 2.55 -6.71
N PHE A 156 -13.71 1.52 -6.40
CA PHE A 156 -13.20 0.23 -5.97
C PHE A 156 -12.33 -0.43 -7.05
N GLY A 157 -12.79 -0.42 -8.31
CA GLY A 157 -12.02 -0.91 -9.44
C GLY A 157 -10.67 -0.20 -9.60
N ALA A 158 -10.64 1.12 -9.44
CA ALA A 158 -9.40 1.90 -9.46
C ALA A 158 -8.44 1.52 -8.32
N LEU A 159 -8.94 1.40 -7.09
CA LEU A 159 -8.12 1.04 -5.92
C LEU A 159 -7.47 -0.34 -6.05
N ILE A 160 -8.19 -1.32 -6.59
CA ILE A 160 -7.72 -2.72 -6.68
C ILE A 160 -6.87 -2.96 -7.93
N SER A 161 -6.83 -2.02 -8.88
CA SER A 161 -6.03 -2.17 -10.10
C SER A 161 -4.54 -1.88 -9.90
N ALA A 162 -4.16 -1.21 -8.80
CA ALA A 162 -2.77 -1.03 -8.41
C ALA A 162 -2.12 -2.38 -8.08
N THR A 163 -0.99 -2.69 -8.70
CA THR A 163 -0.26 -3.95 -8.56
C THR A 163 0.99 -3.76 -7.70
N ASP A 164 1.18 -4.59 -6.68
CA ASP A 164 2.42 -4.62 -5.89
C ASP A 164 3.38 -5.70 -6.44
N PRO A 165 4.54 -5.33 -7.01
CA PRO A 165 5.45 -6.26 -7.64
C PRO A 165 6.42 -6.89 -6.64
N VAL A 166 6.48 -6.44 -5.37
CA VAL A 166 7.56 -6.78 -4.42
C VAL A 166 7.74 -8.29 -4.28
N THR A 167 6.64 -9.02 -4.11
CA THR A 167 6.70 -10.48 -3.97
C THR A 167 7.18 -11.16 -5.25
N VAL A 168 6.66 -10.74 -6.41
CA VAL A 168 7.02 -11.33 -7.72
C VAL A 168 8.48 -11.02 -8.07
N LEU A 169 8.93 -9.80 -7.84
CA LEU A 169 10.31 -9.37 -8.08
C LEU A 169 11.30 -10.14 -7.21
N SER A 170 10.95 -10.45 -5.96
CA SER A 170 11.79 -11.25 -5.07
C SER A 170 12.03 -12.67 -5.62
N ILE A 171 10.99 -13.28 -6.20
CA ILE A 171 11.05 -14.60 -6.82
C ILE A 171 11.83 -14.55 -8.14
N PHE A 172 11.62 -13.51 -8.95
CA PHE A 172 12.37 -13.33 -10.21
C PHE A 172 13.88 -13.21 -9.98
N GLN A 173 14.29 -12.56 -8.89
CA GLN A 173 15.70 -12.50 -8.51
C GLN A 173 16.25 -13.87 -8.10
N GLU A 174 15.47 -14.68 -7.37
CA GLU A 174 15.88 -16.03 -6.97
C GLU A 174 15.99 -16.99 -8.17
N LEU A 175 15.10 -16.83 -9.16
CA LEU A 175 15.08 -17.65 -10.38
C LEU A 175 16.07 -17.18 -11.46
N GLY A 176 16.76 -16.05 -11.25
CA GLY A 176 17.70 -15.49 -12.24
C GLY A 176 17.01 -15.00 -13.52
N CYS A 177 15.85 -14.37 -13.39
CA CYS A 177 15.06 -13.86 -14.51
C CYS A 177 15.78 -12.76 -15.32
N ASP A 178 15.41 -12.62 -16.60
CA ASP A 178 15.91 -11.58 -17.50
C ASP A 178 15.67 -10.16 -16.94
N VAL A 179 16.69 -9.31 -17.07
CA VAL A 179 16.69 -7.93 -16.56
C VAL A 179 15.62 -7.06 -17.24
N ASN A 180 15.28 -7.34 -18.50
CA ASN A 180 14.21 -6.64 -19.21
C ASN A 180 12.83 -6.96 -18.61
N LEU A 181 12.56 -8.21 -18.25
CA LEU A 181 11.29 -8.59 -17.63
C LEU A 181 11.17 -8.01 -16.23
N TYR A 182 12.27 -8.01 -15.47
CA TYR A 182 12.34 -7.34 -14.17
C TYR A 182 12.02 -5.84 -14.29
N ALA A 183 12.67 -5.15 -15.25
CA ALA A 183 12.46 -3.72 -15.47
C ALA A 183 11.03 -3.40 -15.96
N LEU A 184 10.44 -4.27 -16.80
CA LEU A 184 9.08 -4.11 -17.30
C LEU A 184 8.05 -4.17 -16.16
N VAL A 185 8.11 -5.24 -15.34
CA VAL A 185 7.17 -5.45 -14.22
C VAL A 185 7.36 -4.38 -13.16
N PHE A 186 8.61 -4.07 -12.80
CA PHE A 186 8.89 -3.00 -11.85
C PHE A 186 8.34 -1.64 -12.32
N GLY A 187 8.60 -1.28 -13.58
CA GLY A 187 8.12 -0.01 -14.14
C GLY A 187 6.61 0.07 -14.28
N GLU A 188 5.97 -1.04 -14.68
CA GLU A 188 4.53 -1.13 -14.80
C GLU A 188 3.87 -0.81 -13.46
N SER A 189 4.30 -1.49 -12.40
CA SER A 189 3.69 -1.32 -11.09
C SER A 189 3.92 0.07 -10.47
N VAL A 190 5.11 0.66 -10.65
CA VAL A 190 5.39 2.03 -10.17
C VAL A 190 4.50 3.08 -10.85
N LEU A 191 4.29 2.98 -12.15
CA LEU A 191 3.43 3.93 -12.88
C LEU A 191 1.94 3.63 -12.70
N ASN A 192 1.58 2.36 -12.52
CA ASN A 192 0.23 1.89 -12.25
C ASN A 192 -0.32 2.54 -10.96
N ASP A 193 0.46 2.62 -9.89
CA ASP A 193 0.05 3.27 -8.63
C ASP A 193 -0.40 4.72 -8.86
N ALA A 194 0.35 5.49 -9.65
CA ALA A 194 0.01 6.87 -10.00
C ALA A 194 -1.28 6.96 -10.84
N MET A 195 -1.50 5.99 -11.73
CA MET A 195 -2.72 5.89 -12.54
C MET A 195 -3.94 5.53 -11.68
N ALA A 196 -3.81 4.53 -10.81
CA ALA A 196 -4.86 4.06 -9.91
C ALA A 196 -5.32 5.16 -8.96
N ILE A 197 -4.40 5.87 -8.31
CA ILE A 197 -4.75 6.97 -7.40
C ILE A 197 -5.42 8.14 -8.15
N SER A 198 -4.99 8.43 -9.38
CA SER A 198 -5.58 9.48 -10.20
C SER A 198 -7.00 9.14 -10.62
N LEU A 199 -7.25 7.88 -11.02
CA LEU A 199 -8.60 7.40 -11.32
C LEU A 199 -9.50 7.43 -10.08
N TYR A 200 -8.99 6.96 -8.94
CA TYR A 200 -9.73 6.99 -7.68
C TYR A 200 -10.15 8.42 -7.30
N ARG A 201 -9.22 9.37 -7.32
CA ARG A 201 -9.49 10.78 -6.98
C ARG A 201 -10.50 11.43 -7.92
N THR A 202 -10.39 11.17 -9.23
CA THR A 202 -11.37 11.66 -10.21
C THR A 202 -12.77 11.12 -9.93
N MET A 203 -12.90 9.83 -9.64
CA MET A 203 -14.20 9.22 -9.34
C MET A 203 -14.74 9.70 -7.98
N ALA A 204 -13.89 9.88 -6.97
CA ALA A 204 -14.25 10.48 -5.69
C ALA A 204 -14.78 11.91 -5.87
N TYR A 205 -14.13 12.71 -6.72
CA TYR A 205 -14.58 14.06 -7.06
C TYR A 205 -15.96 14.06 -7.73
N VAL A 206 -16.22 13.12 -8.64
CA VAL A 206 -17.55 12.91 -9.26
C VAL A 206 -18.60 12.59 -8.19
N SER A 207 -18.26 11.69 -7.26
CA SER A 207 -19.17 11.25 -6.20
C SER A 207 -19.59 12.40 -5.28
N ILE A 208 -18.66 13.29 -4.93
CA ILE A 208 -18.90 14.42 -4.01
C ILE A 208 -19.61 15.57 -4.71
N SER A 209 -19.18 15.91 -5.93
CA SER A 209 -19.62 17.15 -6.60
C SER A 209 -20.99 17.05 -7.25
N HIS A 210 -21.62 15.86 -7.25
CA HIS A 210 -22.86 15.53 -7.99
C HIS A 210 -22.90 16.12 -9.41
N THR A 211 -21.72 16.30 -10.02
CA THR A 211 -21.58 17.09 -11.24
C THR A 211 -21.87 16.19 -12.43
N SER A 212 -23.12 16.15 -12.82
CA SER A 212 -23.55 15.58 -14.10
C SER A 212 -23.27 16.60 -15.21
N GLY A 213 -22.22 16.40 -16.02
CA GLY A 213 -22.30 16.90 -17.40
C GLY A 213 -21.07 17.50 -18.06
N ASN A 214 -19.92 17.66 -17.40
CA ASN A 214 -18.72 18.17 -18.08
C ASN A 214 -17.63 17.11 -18.16
N PHE A 215 -17.75 16.18 -19.13
CA PHE A 215 -16.70 15.21 -19.45
C PHE A 215 -15.34 15.87 -19.62
N PHE A 216 -15.30 17.05 -20.25
CA PHE A 216 -14.08 17.84 -20.39
C PHE A 216 -13.45 18.24 -19.04
N ARG A 217 -14.26 18.63 -18.04
CA ARG A 217 -13.75 18.93 -16.69
C ARG A 217 -13.22 17.68 -15.99
N LEU A 218 -13.85 16.53 -16.20
CA LEU A 218 -13.37 15.26 -15.64
C LEU A 218 -12.02 14.85 -16.23
N VAL A 219 -11.84 15.03 -17.54
CA VAL A 219 -10.55 14.81 -18.18
C VAL A 219 -9.50 15.78 -17.66
N LEU A 220 -9.84 17.05 -17.46
CA LEU A 220 -8.92 18.04 -16.88
C LEU A 220 -8.55 17.70 -15.42
N GLU A 221 -9.50 17.30 -14.60
CA GLU A 221 -9.27 16.92 -13.20
C GLU A 221 -8.38 15.68 -13.11
N PHE A 222 -8.67 14.68 -13.93
CA PHE A 222 -7.86 13.48 -14.06
C PHE A 222 -6.43 13.81 -14.49
N LEU A 223 -6.28 14.61 -15.55
CA LEU A 223 -4.98 15.00 -16.05
C LEU A 223 -4.21 15.85 -15.03
N GLY A 224 -4.90 16.76 -14.35
CA GLY A 224 -4.33 17.58 -13.27
C GLY A 224 -3.82 16.74 -12.10
N THR A 225 -4.61 15.75 -11.67
CA THR A 225 -4.21 14.83 -10.59
C THR A 225 -3.07 13.92 -11.02
N PHE A 226 -3.13 13.38 -12.24
CA PHE A 226 -2.10 12.48 -12.77
C PHE A 226 -0.77 13.19 -13.00
N VAL A 227 -0.79 14.33 -13.70
CA VAL A 227 0.43 15.13 -13.94
C VAL A 227 0.94 15.72 -12.63
N GLY A 228 0.05 16.17 -11.74
CA GLY A 228 0.43 16.70 -10.42
C GLY A 228 1.14 15.68 -9.55
N SER A 229 0.61 14.46 -9.46
CA SER A 229 1.25 13.37 -8.70
C SER A 229 2.57 12.92 -9.32
N LEU A 230 2.62 12.75 -10.64
CA LEU A 230 3.85 12.36 -11.34
C LEU A 230 4.95 13.42 -11.22
N SER A 231 4.62 14.69 -11.44
CA SER A 231 5.58 15.79 -11.35
C SER A 231 6.09 16.02 -9.93
N SER A 232 5.22 15.90 -8.91
CA SER A 232 5.61 15.96 -7.51
C SER A 232 6.58 14.82 -7.15
N GLY A 233 6.28 13.58 -7.58
CA GLY A 233 7.15 12.43 -7.36
C GLY A 233 8.54 12.60 -8.01
N VAL A 234 8.59 13.05 -9.27
CA VAL A 234 9.85 13.32 -9.97
C VAL A 234 10.63 14.44 -9.28
N GLY A 235 9.96 15.52 -8.85
CA GLY A 235 10.59 16.63 -8.14
C GLY A 235 11.23 16.21 -6.81
N ILE A 236 10.52 15.43 -6.00
CA ILE A 236 11.03 14.91 -4.73
C ILE A 236 12.17 13.91 -4.98
N GLY A 237 12.03 13.03 -5.97
CA GLY A 237 13.09 12.08 -6.33
C GLY A 237 14.38 12.77 -6.79
N PHE A 238 14.25 13.81 -7.62
CA PHE A 238 15.40 14.58 -8.12
C PHE A 238 16.10 15.35 -7.00
N THR A 239 15.35 16.01 -6.13
CA THR A 239 15.92 16.73 -4.97
C THR A 239 16.60 15.77 -4.00
N SER A 240 16.00 14.61 -3.72
CA SER A 240 16.61 13.56 -2.89
C SER A 240 17.91 13.01 -3.51
N ALA A 241 17.94 12.81 -4.82
CA ALA A 241 19.14 12.35 -5.52
C ALA A 241 20.29 13.37 -5.43
N ILE A 242 20.00 14.67 -5.60
CA ILE A 242 20.99 15.73 -5.43
C ILE A 242 21.54 15.72 -4.00
N ILE A 243 20.66 15.75 -3.00
CA ILE A 243 21.07 15.73 -1.58
C ILE A 243 21.93 14.51 -1.27
N SER A 244 21.54 13.33 -1.77
CA SER A 244 22.30 12.09 -1.58
C SER A 244 23.68 12.17 -2.24
N SER A 245 23.78 12.76 -3.43
CA SER A 245 25.05 12.93 -4.15
C SER A 245 26.00 13.88 -3.43
N GLU A 246 25.49 14.99 -2.88
CA GLU A 246 26.26 15.95 -2.08
C GLU A 246 26.68 15.38 -0.73
N LEU A 247 25.85 14.53 -0.12
CA LEU A 247 26.18 13.87 1.14
C LEU A 247 27.26 12.80 0.93
N LEU A 248 27.15 12.00 -0.14
CA LEU A 248 28.15 11.01 -0.53
C LEU A 248 29.49 11.66 -0.88
N SER A 249 29.49 12.77 -1.61
CA SER A 249 30.72 13.51 -1.91
C SER A 249 31.37 14.08 -0.65
N SER A 250 30.57 14.51 0.33
CA SER A 250 31.07 15.04 1.61
C SER A 250 31.63 13.99 2.57
N ILE A 251 31.20 12.72 2.46
CA ILE A 251 31.68 11.60 3.29
C ILE A 251 32.93 10.93 2.69
N LEU A 252 33.15 11.05 1.38
CA LEU A 252 34.27 10.45 0.64
C LEU A 252 35.52 11.36 0.54
N ILE A 253 35.51 12.54 1.17
CA ILE A 253 36.65 13.46 1.32
C ILE A 253 37.12 13.43 2.78
#